data_AF-A0A9P1H254-F1
#
_entry.id   AF-A0A9P1H254-F1
#
_cell.length_a   1.000
_cell.length_b   1.000
_cell.length_c   1.000
_cell.angle_alpha   90.00
_cell.angle_beta   90.00
_cell.angle_gamma   90.00
#
_symmetry.space_group_name_H-M   'P 1'
#
loop_
_entity.id
_entity.type
_entity.pdbx_description
1 polymer ?
#
loop_
_entity_poly.entity_id
_entity_poly.type
_entity_poly.pdbx_seq_one_letter_code
_entity_poly.pdbx_strand_id
1 'polypeptide(L)'
;MAIRRWFGWSPVGFGNRLSNTIRENYYLGFTSFGGPPVHFKIFHDKFVDKLQWIEEQVYQELFSVCQAFSGPGSTKMHYCINLIHDGFPSAILGFIIWSLPGALAMYGLSVGVANIGDSLPGQHMPFFQG
;
A
#
# COMPACT_ATOMS: atom_id res chain seq x y z
N MET A 1 -13.34 -28.95 -9.85
CA MET A 1 -12.48 -28.40 -8.78
C MET A 1 -11.04 -28.41 -9.30
N ALA A 2 -10.63 -27.34 -10.00
CA ALA A 2 -9.31 -27.25 -10.61
C ALA A 2 -8.40 -26.45 -9.67
N ILE A 3 -7.49 -27.14 -8.97
CA ILE A 3 -6.35 -26.53 -8.29
C ILE A 3 -5.37 -26.07 -9.37
N ARG A 4 -5.74 -25.00 -10.08
CA ARG A 4 -5.00 -24.53 -11.24
C ARG A 4 -3.93 -23.54 -10.77
N ARG A 5 -2.79 -24.12 -10.34
CA ARG A 5 -1.44 -23.54 -10.36
C ARG A 5 -1.33 -22.07 -9.89
N TRP A 6 -1.61 -21.83 -8.60
CA TRP A 6 -1.29 -20.56 -7.90
C TRP A 6 0.20 -20.20 -7.93
N PHE A 7 1.07 -21.17 -8.22
CA PHE A 7 2.52 -21.01 -8.28
C PHE A 7 3.05 -21.25 -9.71
N GLY A 8 2.46 -20.57 -10.68
CA GLY A 8 2.92 -20.55 -12.06
C GLY A 8 4.18 -19.69 -12.22
N TRP A 9 5.31 -20.12 -11.66
CA TRP A 9 6.59 -19.50 -11.96
C TRP A 9 6.97 -19.81 -13.41
N SER A 10 6.93 -18.81 -14.28
CA SER A 10 7.46 -18.88 -15.64
C SER A 10 8.64 -17.90 -15.74
N PRO A 11 9.87 -18.35 -16.00
CA PRO A 11 11.03 -17.47 -16.16
C PRO A 11 10.90 -16.52 -17.36
N VAL A 12 10.08 -16.92 -18.34
CA VAL A 12 9.79 -16.13 -19.54
C VAL A 12 8.87 -14.97 -19.16
N GLY A 13 9.33 -13.73 -19.36
CA GLY A 13 8.54 -12.51 -19.10
C GLY A 13 8.72 -11.86 -17.73
N PHE A 14 9.67 -12.31 -16.89
CA PHE A 14 9.92 -11.75 -15.56
C PHE A 14 10.11 -10.22 -15.54
N GLY A 15 10.92 -9.68 -16.45
CA GLY A 15 11.14 -8.24 -16.57
C GLY A 15 9.87 -7.46 -16.94
N ASN A 16 9.03 -8.02 -17.82
CA ASN A 16 7.78 -7.40 -18.23
C ASN A 16 6.77 -7.36 -17.07
N ARG A 17 6.73 -8.38 -16.20
CA ARG A 17 5.87 -8.44 -15.02
C ARG A 17 6.26 -7.42 -13.96
N LEU A 18 7.57 -7.28 -13.70
CA LEU A 18 8.09 -6.24 -12.82
C LEU A 18 7.80 -4.85 -13.35
N SER A 19 8.06 -4.61 -14.65
CA SER A 19 7.76 -3.34 -15.29
C SER A 19 6.27 -2.99 -15.24
N ASN A 20 5.40 -3.97 -15.49
CA ASN A 20 3.95 -3.85 -15.35
C ASN A 20 3.55 -3.45 -13.93
N THR A 21 4.09 -4.15 -12.92
CA THR A 21 3.86 -3.85 -11.50
C THR A 21 4.29 -2.42 -11.15
N ILE A 22 5.47 -1.97 -11.58
CA ILE A 22 5.93 -0.59 -11.34
C ILE A 22 4.96 0.40 -11.99
N ARG A 23 4.69 0.24 -13.29
CA ARG A 23 3.87 1.15 -14.08
C ARG A 23 2.45 1.27 -13.53
N GLU A 24 1.92 0.19 -12.98
CA GLU A 24 0.56 0.17 -12.48
C GLU A 24 0.45 0.60 -11.02
N ASN A 25 1.50 0.47 -10.21
CA ASN A 25 1.42 0.76 -8.78
C ASN A 25 2.14 2.05 -8.36
N TYR A 26 2.99 2.67 -9.20
CA TYR A 26 3.84 3.82 -8.80
C TYR A 26 3.08 4.98 -8.18
N TYR A 27 1.87 5.28 -8.67
CA TYR A 27 1.10 6.43 -8.21
C TYR A 27 0.18 6.10 -7.04
N LEU A 28 -0.10 4.83 -6.76
CA LEU A 28 -1.06 4.43 -5.75
C LEU A 28 -0.65 4.91 -4.35
N GLY A 29 0.65 4.90 -4.04
CA GLY A 29 1.17 5.42 -2.77
C GLY A 29 1.07 6.95 -2.64
N PHE A 30 0.91 7.68 -3.76
CA PHE A 30 0.73 9.13 -3.79
C PHE A 30 -0.72 9.56 -3.91
N THR A 31 -1.64 8.69 -4.34
CA THR A 31 -3.04 9.07 -4.58
C THR A 31 -4.02 8.44 -3.58
N SER A 32 -3.61 7.40 -2.86
CA SER A 32 -4.46 6.69 -1.90
C SER A 32 -4.40 7.36 -0.53
N PHE A 33 -4.99 8.54 -0.42
CA PHE A 33 -5.23 9.23 0.85
C PHE A 33 -6.72 9.17 1.21
N GLY A 34 -7.06 9.33 2.49
CA GLY A 34 -8.46 9.29 2.97
C GLY A 34 -8.85 8.06 3.77
N GLY A 35 -7.89 7.16 4.06
CA GLY A 35 -8.06 6.05 4.99
C GLY A 35 -8.50 4.73 4.34
N PRO A 36 -8.63 3.65 5.12
CA PRO A 36 -8.77 2.29 4.59
C PRO A 36 -9.93 2.10 3.60
N PRO A 37 -11.17 2.61 3.83
CA PRO A 37 -12.27 2.46 2.88
C PRO A 37 -11.99 3.06 1.50
N VAL A 38 -11.29 4.20 1.47
CA VAL A 38 -10.91 4.87 0.21
C VAL A 38 -9.90 4.01 -0.55
N HIS A 39 -8.93 3.42 0.14
CA HIS A 39 -7.92 2.58 -0.50
C HIS A 39 -8.56 1.34 -1.13
N PHE A 40 -9.50 0.70 -0.42
CA PHE A 40 -10.24 -0.45 -0.96
C PHE A 40 -11.08 -0.06 -2.18
N LYS A 41 -11.71 1.12 -2.19
CA LYS A 41 -12.40 1.59 -3.39
C LYS A 41 -11.44 1.83 -4.55
N ILE A 42 -10.31 2.49 -4.32
CA ILE A 42 -9.28 2.73 -5.35
C ILE A 42 -8.76 1.41 -5.93
N PHE A 43 -8.50 0.42 -5.08
CA PHE A 43 -8.01 -0.89 -5.51
C PHE A 43 -9.07 -1.67 -6.29
N HIS A 44 -10.33 -1.60 -5.88
CA HIS A 44 -11.45 -2.21 -6.58
C HIS A 44 -11.62 -1.60 -7.98
N ASP A 45 -11.82 -0.29 -8.06
CA ASP A 45 -11.99 0.45 -9.32
C ASP A 45 -10.79 0.24 -10.28
N LYS A 46 -9.59 -0.01 -9.75
CA LYS A 46 -8.37 -0.21 -10.54
C LYS A 46 -8.15 -1.66 -10.97
N PHE A 47 -8.06 -2.58 -10.01
CA PHE A 47 -7.62 -3.96 -10.26
C PHE A 47 -8.76 -4.88 -10.67
N VAL A 48 -10.00 -4.54 -10.29
CA VAL A 48 -11.20 -5.22 -10.78
C VAL A 48 -11.66 -4.50 -12.04
N ASP A 49 -12.21 -3.29 -11.93
CA ASP A 49 -12.93 -2.68 -13.05
C ASP A 49 -12.05 -2.29 -14.25
N LYS A 50 -10.94 -1.59 -14.03
CA LYS A 50 -10.12 -1.07 -15.16
C LYS A 50 -9.17 -2.10 -15.74
N LEU A 51 -8.40 -2.77 -14.88
CA LEU A 51 -7.33 -3.66 -15.30
C LEU A 51 -7.78 -5.11 -15.42
N GLN A 52 -8.89 -5.49 -14.76
CA GLN A 52 -9.42 -6.86 -14.77
C GLN A 52 -8.36 -7.90 -14.38
N TRP A 53 -7.50 -7.56 -13.42
CA TRP A 53 -6.45 -8.44 -12.90
C TRP A 53 -7.04 -9.52 -11.98
N ILE A 54 -8.13 -9.19 -11.29
CA ILE A 54 -8.79 -10.04 -10.32
C ILE A 54 -10.31 -9.90 -10.50
N GLU A 55 -11.01 -11.03 -10.48
CA GLU A 55 -12.47 -11.06 -10.53
C GLU A 55 -13.10 -10.56 -9.22
N GLU A 56 -14.30 -10.00 -9.30
CA GLU A 56 -15.05 -9.48 -8.15
C GLU A 56 -15.09 -10.45 -6.97
N GLN A 57 -15.43 -11.71 -7.22
CA GLN A 57 -15.53 -12.74 -6.19
C GLN A 57 -14.20 -12.93 -5.45
N VAL A 58 -13.10 -13.02 -6.18
CA VAL A 58 -11.77 -13.20 -5.61
C VAL A 58 -11.36 -11.95 -4.82
N TYR A 59 -11.71 -10.76 -5.29
CA TYR A 59 -11.45 -9.52 -4.57
C TYR A 59 -12.16 -9.48 -3.20
N GLN A 60 -13.44 -9.86 -3.14
CA GLN A 60 -14.22 -9.89 -1.90
C GLN A 60 -13.72 -10.95 -0.91
N GLU A 61 -13.31 -12.12 -1.40
CA GLU A 61 -12.67 -13.15 -0.58
C GLU A 61 -11.35 -12.64 0.01
N LEU A 62 -10.51 -12.02 -0.82
CA LEU A 62 -9.22 -11.46 -0.41
C LEU A 62 -9.40 -10.34 0.61
N PHE A 63 -10.40 -9.47 0.41
CA PHE A 63 -10.77 -8.44 1.35
C PHE A 63 -11.15 -9.03 2.70
N SER A 64 -12.03 -10.03 2.73
CA SER A 64 -12.47 -10.71 3.95
C SER A 64 -11.30 -11.34 4.71
N VAL A 65 -10.39 -12.01 3.98
CA VAL A 65 -9.16 -12.57 4.53
C VAL A 65 -8.28 -11.46 5.13
N CYS A 66 -8.05 -10.37 4.40
CA CYS A 66 -7.20 -9.27 4.87
C CYS A 66 -7.76 -8.59 6.13
N GLN A 67 -9.08 -8.52 6.27
CA GLN A 67 -9.76 -7.98 7.46
C GLN A 67 -9.71 -8.94 8.65
N ALA A 68 -9.70 -10.26 8.41
CA ALA A 68 -9.63 -11.25 9.48
C ALA A 68 -8.27 -11.25 10.20
N PHE A 69 -7.19 -10.89 9.52
CA PHE A 69 -5.86 -10.80 10.12
C PHE A 69 -5.58 -9.41 10.72
N SER A 70 -4.78 -9.36 11.79
CA SER A 70 -4.27 -8.09 12.34
C SER A 70 -3.38 -7.35 11.34
N GLY A 71 -3.29 -6.02 11.48
CA GLY A 71 -2.45 -5.15 10.65
C GLY A 71 -3.17 -4.44 9.48
N PRO A 72 -2.47 -3.60 8.72
CA PRO A 72 -3.08 -2.69 7.74
C PRO A 72 -3.73 -3.45 6.58
N GLY A 73 -5.06 -3.45 6.54
CA GLY A 73 -5.86 -4.18 5.54
C GLY A 73 -5.55 -3.77 4.10
N SER A 74 -5.35 -2.48 3.84
CA SER A 74 -5.01 -1.96 2.50
C SER A 74 -3.67 -2.48 2.00
N THR A 75 -2.63 -2.46 2.84
CA THR A 75 -1.31 -2.99 2.47
C THR A 75 -1.35 -4.50 2.21
N LYS A 76 -2.09 -5.26 3.03
CA LYS A 76 -2.29 -6.71 2.80
C LYS A 76 -2.99 -6.97 1.47
N MET A 77 -4.09 -6.24 1.20
CA MET A 77 -4.80 -6.34 -0.07
C MET A 77 -3.89 -6.06 -1.26
N HIS A 78 -3.18 -4.93 -1.25
CA HIS A 78 -2.27 -4.57 -2.34
C HIS A 78 -1.20 -5.66 -2.57
N TYR A 79 -0.59 -6.17 -1.52
CA TYR A 79 0.42 -7.23 -1.61
C TYR A 79 -0.16 -8.51 -2.22
N CYS A 80 -1.31 -8.97 -1.72
CA CYS A 80 -1.96 -10.18 -2.22
C CYS A 80 -2.40 -10.04 -3.68
N ILE A 81 -2.91 -8.87 -4.09
CA ILE A 81 -3.31 -8.62 -5.48
C ILE A 81 -2.11 -8.79 -6.43
N ASN A 82 -0.97 -8.20 -6.09
CA ASN A 82 0.24 -8.28 -6.93
C ASN A 82 0.88 -9.67 -6.88
N LEU A 83 0.77 -10.37 -5.74
CA LEU A 83 1.19 -11.75 -5.60
C LEU A 83 0.41 -12.70 -6.51
N ILE A 84 -0.91 -12.53 -6.60
CA ILE A 84 -1.78 -13.38 -7.42
C ILE A 84 -1.54 -13.12 -8.91
N HIS A 85 -1.42 -11.84 -9.31
CA HIS A 85 -1.29 -11.46 -10.72
C HIS A 85 0.13 -11.69 -11.29
N ASP A 86 1.15 -11.12 -10.65
CA ASP A 86 2.51 -11.05 -11.17
C ASP A 86 3.54 -11.88 -10.39
N GLY A 87 3.11 -12.55 -9.32
CA GLY A 87 3.94 -13.45 -8.53
C GLY A 87 4.71 -12.76 -7.39
N PHE A 88 5.47 -13.56 -6.65
CA PHE A 88 6.10 -13.14 -5.39
C PHE A 88 7.08 -11.95 -5.50
N PRO A 89 8.00 -11.89 -6.48
CA PRO A 89 8.94 -10.77 -6.58
C PRO A 89 8.24 -9.44 -6.87
N SER A 90 7.20 -9.49 -7.69
CA SER A 90 6.35 -8.33 -8.01
C SER A 90 5.54 -7.87 -6.81
N ALA A 91 5.09 -8.78 -5.94
CA ALA A 91 4.41 -8.44 -4.69
C ALA A 91 5.31 -7.64 -3.73
N ILE A 92 6.57 -8.07 -3.56
CA ILE A 92 7.56 -7.34 -2.75
C ILE A 92 7.81 -5.96 -3.35
N LEU A 93 7.99 -5.89 -4.67
CA LEU A 93 8.24 -4.61 -5.34
C LEU A 93 7.04 -3.66 -5.19
N GLY A 94 5.81 -4.15 -5.41
CA GLY A 94 4.58 -3.39 -5.20
C GLY A 94 4.47 -2.87 -3.77
N PHE A 95 4.82 -3.69 -2.76
CA PHE A 95 4.83 -3.28 -1.36
C PHE A 95 5.82 -2.13 -1.07
N ILE A 96 7.03 -2.21 -1.64
CA ILE A 96 8.04 -1.16 -1.48
C ILE A 96 7.54 0.14 -2.11
N ILE A 97 7.01 0.07 -3.33
CA ILE A 97 6.46 1.22 -4.06
C ILE A 97 5.29 1.87 -3.31
N TRP A 98 4.40 1.05 -2.75
CA TRP A 98 3.27 1.51 -1.94
C TRP A 98 3.72 2.24 -0.66
N SER A 99 4.77 1.73 -0.01
CA SER A 99 5.21 2.24 1.30
C SER A 99 6.18 3.42 1.20
N LEU A 100 6.86 3.56 0.05
CA LEU A 100 7.89 4.55 -0.21
C LEU A 100 7.43 6.00 0.03
N PRO A 101 6.29 6.45 -0.52
CA PRO A 101 5.84 7.84 -0.36
C PRO A 101 5.59 8.19 1.10
N GLY A 102 4.95 7.28 1.85
CA GLY A 102 4.72 7.46 3.29
C GLY A 102 6.01 7.49 4.10
N ALA A 103 6.96 6.60 3.78
CA ALA A 103 8.27 6.58 4.43
C ALA A 103 9.06 7.88 4.16
N LEU A 104 9.04 8.37 2.92
CA LEU A 104 9.69 9.63 2.54
C LEU A 104 9.03 10.84 3.20
N ALA A 105 7.70 10.86 3.28
CA ALA A 105 6.97 11.93 3.97
C ALA A 105 7.33 11.98 5.46
N MET A 106 7.37 10.81 6.12
CA MET A 106 7.77 10.72 7.52
C MET A 106 9.24 11.09 7.75
N TYR A 107 10.13 10.68 6.85
CA TYR A 107 11.54 11.08 6.89
C TYR A 107 11.70 12.59 6.74
N GLY A 108 11.00 13.19 5.77
CA GLY A 108 10.99 14.64 5.57
C GLY A 108 10.44 15.39 6.78
N LEU A 109 9.36 14.89 7.38
CA LEU A 109 8.80 15.46 8.62
C LEU A 109 9.81 15.38 9.78
N SER A 110 10.50 14.24 9.95
CA SER A 110 11.52 14.06 10.97
C SER A 110 12.67 15.06 10.82
N VAL A 111 13.19 15.22 9.60
CA VAL A 111 14.23 16.22 9.30
C VAL A 111 13.70 17.64 9.54
N GLY A 112 12.47 17.93 9.12
CA GLY A 112 11.84 19.23 9.34
C GLY A 112 11.73 19.59 10.83
N VAL A 113 11.23 18.66 11.65
CA VAL A 113 11.12 18.82 13.10
C VAL A 113 12.49 18.98 13.75
N ALA A 114 13.50 18.21 13.32
CA ALA A 114 14.86 18.32 13.86
C ALA A 114 15.54 19.68 13.58
N ASN A 115 15.05 20.44 12.60
CA ASN A 115 15.57 21.77 12.25
C ASN A 115 14.70 22.93 12.79
N ILE A 116 13.57 22.65 13.45
CA ILE A 116 12.82 23.66 14.19
C ILE A 116 13.60 23.92 15.49
N GLY A 117 14.16 25.12 15.64
CA GLY A 117 14.91 25.47 16.85
C GLY A 117 14.07 25.33 18.13
N ASP A 118 14.74 25.17 19.27
CA ASP A 118 14.18 24.96 20.62
C ASP A 118 13.32 26.12 21.16
N SER A 119 12.75 26.96 20.30
CA SER A 119 11.79 27.98 20.67
C SER A 119 10.42 27.35 20.94
N LEU A 120 10.34 26.56 22.03
CA LEU A 120 9.09 26.42 22.75
C LEU A 120 8.73 27.82 23.26
N PRO A 121 7.57 28.41 22.91
CA PRO A 121 7.11 29.61 23.59
C PRO A 121 7.08 29.30 25.09
N GLY A 122 7.82 30.08 25.88
CA GLY A 122 8.02 29.79 27.31
C GLY A 122 6.66 29.50 27.96
N GLN A 123 6.59 28.39 28.71
CA GLN A 123 5.39 28.02 29.47
C GLN A 123 5.05 29.16 30.44
N HIS A 124 4.21 30.09 30.01
CA HIS A 124 3.57 31.04 30.92
C HIS A 124 2.50 30.21 31.63
N MET A 125 2.81 29.74 32.83
CA MET A 125 1.85 29.09 33.70
C MET A 125 1.31 30.15 34.69
N PRO A 126 0.24 30.89 34.36
CA PRO A 126 -0.29 31.98 35.18
C PRO A 126 -0.94 31.52 36.50
N PHE A 127 -0.85 30.22 36.85
CA PHE A 127 -1.61 29.61 37.95
C PHE A 127 -0.85 29.42 39.26
N PHE A 128 0.44 29.78 39.34
CA PHE A 128 1.24 29.67 40.57
C PHE A 128 1.77 31.01 41.11
N GLN A 129 1.12 32.13 40.74
CA GLN A 129 1.42 33.45 41.28
C GLN A 129 0.29 33.89 42.23
N GLY A 130 0.28 33.35 43.45
CA GLY A 130 -0.71 33.68 44.48
C GLY A 130 -0.26 33.19 45.85
#